data_AF-A0A1Z9MZ79-F1
#
_entry.id   AF-A0A1Z9MZ79-F1
#
_cell.length_a   1.000
_cell.length_b   1.000
_cell.length_c   1.000
_cell.angle_alpha   90.00
_cell.angle_beta   90.00
_cell.angle_gamma   90.00
#
_symmetry.space_group_name_H-M   'P 1'
#
loop_
_entity.id
_entity.type
_entity.pdbx_description
1 polymer ?
#
loop_
_entity_poly.entity_id
_entity_poly.type
_entity_poly.pdbx_seq_one_letter_code
_entity_poly.pdbx_strand_id
1 'polypeptide(L)'
;LVISGFLQIFSNILFFILSILGPQYYFLLVTIAGENISGGLGSAAFVAYLSILCNKKYTATQYALLSSIMGIARTFLSSPSGYLVNFLGWPNFFLVSVLFGIPGMLILIWMHRRFPISRQIKKIP
;
A
#
# COMPACT_ATOMS: atom_id res chain seq x y z
N LEU A 1 -0.14 5.19 8.16
CA LEU A 1 0.05 5.37 6.70
C LEU A 1 1.52 5.35 6.32
N VAL A 2 2.34 6.27 6.83
CA VAL A 2 3.80 6.21 6.58
C VAL A 2 4.41 4.92 7.15
N ILE A 3 4.17 4.63 8.43
CA ILE A 3 4.68 3.40 9.06
C ILE A 3 4.23 2.14 8.30
N SER A 4 2.92 2.02 8.03
CA SER A 4 2.36 0.90 7.26
C SER A 4 2.93 0.80 5.84
N GLY A 5 3.26 1.92 5.19
CA GLY A 5 3.91 1.92 3.88
C GLY A 5 5.33 1.36 3.92
N PHE A 6 6.11 1.69 4.96
CA PHE A 6 7.43 1.08 5.17
C PHE A 6 7.33 -0.42 5.43
N LEU A 7 6.37 -0.84 6.27
CA LEU A 7 6.11 -2.27 6.51
C LEU A 7 5.74 -2.99 5.20
N GLN A 8 4.97 -2.36 4.32
CA GLN A 8 4.54 -2.98 3.05
C GLN A 8 5.72 -3.19 2.10
N ILE A 9 6.62 -2.22 2.02
CA ILE A 9 7.86 -2.35 1.23
C ILE A 9 8.73 -3.47 1.82
N PHE A 10 8.86 -3.51 3.14
CA PHE A 10 9.61 -4.55 3.83
C PHE A 10 9.05 -5.95 3.55
N SER A 11 7.73 -6.12 3.59
CA SER A 11 7.09 -7.41 3.25
C SER A 11 7.36 -7.83 1.80
N ASN A 12 7.43 -6.90 0.84
CA ASN A 12 7.83 -7.24 -0.54
C ASN A 12 9.29 -7.71 -0.64
N ILE A 13 10.19 -7.20 0.21
CA ILE A 13 11.57 -7.70 0.28
C ILE A 13 11.61 -9.14 0.82
N LEU A 14 10.76 -9.49 1.80
CA LEU A 14 10.63 -10.86 2.28
C LEU A 14 10.20 -11.82 1.17
N PHE A 15 9.24 -11.40 0.31
CA PHE A 15 8.86 -12.19 -0.86
C PHE A 15 9.98 -12.35 -1.89
N PHE A 16 10.78 -11.30 -2.11
CA PHE A 16 11.97 -11.40 -2.95
C PHE A 16 12.94 -12.47 -2.42
N ILE A 17 13.26 -12.43 -1.12
CA ILE A 17 14.15 -13.42 -0.49
C ILE A 17 13.56 -14.83 -0.58
N LEU A 18 12.26 -14.99 -0.31
CA LEU A 18 11.56 -16.26 -0.42
C LEU A 18 11.61 -16.83 -1.84
N SER A 19 11.52 -15.98 -2.87
CA SER A 19 11.59 -16.41 -4.27
C SER A 19 12.94 -17.01 -4.67
N ILE A 20 14.02 -16.65 -3.96
CA ILE A 20 15.38 -17.15 -4.19
C ILE A 20 15.68 -18.38 -3.33
N LEU A 21 15.23 -18.38 -2.06
CA LEU A 21 15.47 -19.46 -1.10
C LEU A 21 14.70 -20.76 -1.46
N GLY A 22 13.69 -20.69 -2.31
CA GLY A 22 12.84 -21.82 -2.66
C GLY A 22 11.79 -22.13 -1.57
N PRO A 23 11.13 -23.30 -1.63
CA PRO A 23 9.95 -23.61 -0.82
C PRO A 23 10.32 -23.94 0.64
N GLN A 24 10.64 -22.91 1.42
CA GLN A 24 10.88 -23.00 2.87
C GLN A 24 9.59 -22.68 3.64
N TYR A 25 8.96 -23.69 4.24
CA TYR A 25 7.65 -23.55 4.91
C TYR A 25 7.64 -22.49 6.02
N TYR A 26 8.66 -22.51 6.90
CA TYR A 26 8.74 -21.55 8.01
C TYR A 26 8.92 -20.11 7.53
N PHE A 27 9.73 -19.90 6.49
CA PHE A 27 9.97 -18.58 5.93
C PHE A 27 8.76 -18.05 5.16
N LEU A 28 8.04 -18.93 4.46
CA LEU A 28 6.75 -18.64 3.83
C LEU A 28 5.74 -18.14 4.87
N LEU A 29 5.62 -18.85 6.01
CA LEU A 29 4.71 -18.49 7.10
C LEU A 29 4.99 -17.08 7.63
N VAL A 30 6.25 -16.77 7.91
CA VAL A 30 6.67 -15.45 8.41
C VAL A 30 6.41 -14.36 7.36
N THR A 31 6.70 -14.65 6.09
CA THR A 31 6.49 -13.71 4.98
C THR A 31 5.01 -13.37 4.81
N ILE A 32 4.14 -14.38 4.80
CA ILE A 32 2.68 -14.19 4.68
C ILE A 32 2.12 -13.48 5.91
N ALA A 33 2.56 -13.84 7.12
CA ALA A 33 2.12 -13.19 8.35
C ALA A 33 2.50 -11.69 8.34
N GLY A 34 3.74 -11.36 7.96
CA GLY A 34 4.20 -9.98 7.83
C GLY A 34 3.44 -9.19 6.76
N GLU A 35 3.14 -9.82 5.61
CA GLU A 35 2.30 -9.24 4.57
C GLU A 35 0.89 -8.91 5.10
N ASN A 36 0.22 -9.85 5.77
CA ASN A 36 -1.14 -9.65 6.26
C ASN A 36 -1.21 -8.56 7.33
N ILE A 37 -0.24 -8.52 8.24
CA ILE A 37 -0.14 -7.47 9.26
C ILE A 37 0.05 -6.11 8.60
N SER A 38 1.00 -6.01 7.67
CA SER A 38 1.26 -4.78 6.95
C SER A 38 0.06 -4.31 6.13
N GLY A 39 -0.57 -5.22 5.37
CA GLY A 39 -1.73 -4.95 4.53
C GLY A 39 -2.95 -4.53 5.36
N GLY A 40 -3.17 -5.16 6.50
CA GLY A 40 -4.21 -4.79 7.46
C GLY A 40 -3.98 -3.38 8.05
N LEU A 41 -2.78 -3.10 8.54
CA LEU A 41 -2.38 -1.78 9.04
C LEU A 41 -2.48 -0.70 7.96
N GLY A 42 -2.06 -1.02 6.73
CA GLY A 42 -2.15 -0.13 5.57
C GLY A 42 -3.59 0.23 5.25
N SER A 43 -4.46 -0.77 5.18
CA SER A 43 -5.89 -0.59 4.89
C SER A 43 -6.58 0.25 5.97
N ALA A 44 -6.39 -0.07 7.25
CA ALA A 44 -6.98 0.66 8.36
C ALA A 44 -6.49 2.12 8.40
N ALA A 45 -5.19 2.35 8.23
CA ALA A 45 -4.63 3.69 8.19
C ALA A 45 -5.15 4.50 6.99
N PHE A 46 -5.34 3.86 5.84
CA PHE A 46 -5.85 4.51 4.63
C PHE A 46 -7.32 4.93 4.79
N VAL A 47 -8.16 4.05 5.33
CA VAL A 47 -9.57 4.37 5.64
C VAL A 47 -9.67 5.54 6.63
N ALA A 48 -8.83 5.55 7.66
CA ALA A 48 -8.77 6.66 8.61
C ALA A 48 -8.36 7.98 7.92
N TYR A 49 -7.40 7.93 6.98
CA TYR A 49 -6.98 9.09 6.22
C TYR A 49 -8.07 9.61 5.28
N LEU A 50 -8.73 8.74 4.51
CA LEU A 50 -9.86 9.12 3.67
C LEU A 50 -11.00 9.76 4.48
N SER A 51 -11.28 9.21 5.67
CA SER A 51 -12.29 9.77 6.58
C SER A 51 -11.98 11.21 6.98
N ILE A 52 -10.71 11.58 7.15
CA ILE A 52 -10.28 12.96 7.48
C ILE A 52 -10.42 13.90 6.28
N LEU A 53 -10.23 13.39 5.05
CA LEU A 53 -10.38 14.18 3.82
C LEU A 53 -11.84 14.45 3.44
N CYS A 54 -12.76 13.59 3.87
CA CYS A 54 -14.18 13.73 3.55
C CYS A 54 -14.82 14.87 4.35
N ASN A 55 -15.60 15.72 3.67
CA ASN A 55 -16.38 16.76 4.31
C ASN A 55 -17.59 16.14 5.02
N LYS A 56 -17.81 16.49 6.30
CA LYS A 56 -18.94 16.05 7.15
C LYS A 56 -20.32 16.14 6.46
N LYS A 57 -20.51 17.11 5.56
CA LYS A 57 -21.78 17.34 4.86
C LYS A 57 -22.06 16.36 3.71
N TYR A 58 -21.03 15.74 3.13
CA TYR A 58 -21.12 14.83 1.98
C TYR A 58 -20.21 13.59 2.13
N THR A 59 -20.03 13.12 3.37
CA THR A 59 -19.04 12.08 3.70
C THR A 59 -19.23 10.79 2.92
N ALA A 60 -20.48 10.33 2.79
CA ALA A 60 -20.78 9.05 2.14
C ALA A 60 -20.37 9.04 0.66
N THR A 61 -20.70 10.08 -0.10
CA THR A 61 -20.40 10.16 -1.53
C THR A 61 -18.91 10.41 -1.79
N GLN A 62 -18.27 11.30 -1.03
CA GLN A 62 -16.84 11.56 -1.18
C GLN A 62 -15.99 10.35 -0.78
N TYR A 63 -16.34 9.67 0.32
CA TYR A 63 -15.65 8.46 0.73
C TYR A 63 -15.82 7.34 -0.30
N ALA A 64 -17.05 7.16 -0.83
CA ALA A 64 -17.31 6.19 -1.89
C ALA A 64 -16.46 6.48 -3.14
N LEU A 65 -16.43 7.72 -3.62
CA LEU A 65 -15.61 8.11 -4.78
C LEU A 65 -14.12 7.87 -4.56
N LEU A 66 -13.58 8.29 -3.41
CA LEU A 66 -12.16 8.11 -3.09
C LEU A 66 -11.80 6.63 -2.94
N SER A 67 -12.67 5.84 -2.29
CA SER A 67 -12.49 4.39 -2.14
C SER A 67 -12.60 3.65 -3.48
N SER A 68 -13.52 4.07 -4.36
CA SER A 68 -13.65 3.53 -5.71
C SER A 68 -12.39 3.77 -6.55
N ILE A 69 -11.80 4.96 -6.50
CA ILE A 69 -10.54 5.26 -7.20
C ILE A 69 -9.41 4.34 -6.71
N MET A 70 -9.31 4.12 -5.40
CA MET A 70 -8.34 3.17 -4.82
C MET A 70 -8.57 1.75 -5.34
N GLY A 71 -9.83 1.28 -5.35
CA GLY A 71 -10.17 -0.05 -5.85
C GLY A 71 -9.81 -0.24 -7.32
N ILE A 72 -10.06 0.77 -8.14
CA ILE A 72 -9.70 0.78 -9.56
C ILE A 72 -8.18 0.70 -9.71
N ALA A 73 -7.43 1.58 -9.04
CA ALA A 73 -5.96 1.58 -9.10
C ALA A 73 -5.37 0.22 -8.69
N ARG A 74 -5.88 -0.37 -7.59
CA ARG A 74 -5.47 -1.70 -7.14
C ARG A 74 -5.72 -2.76 -8.22
N THR A 75 -6.93 -2.78 -8.78
CA THR A 75 -7.34 -3.80 -9.76
C THR A 75 -6.53 -3.71 -11.05
N PHE A 76 -6.30 -2.49 -11.54
CA PHE A 76 -5.48 -2.24 -12.73
C PHE A 76 -4.04 -2.67 -12.55
N LEU A 77 -3.46 -2.48 -11.35
CA LEU A 77 -2.09 -2.90 -11.06
C LEU A 77 -1.99 -4.41 -10.81
N SER A 78 -3.01 -5.03 -10.19
CA SER A 78 -2.99 -6.47 -9.91
C SER A 78 -3.34 -7.33 -11.13
N SER A 79 -4.19 -6.87 -12.04
CA SER A 79 -4.63 -7.67 -13.20
C SER A 79 -3.48 -8.13 -14.13
N PRO A 80 -2.53 -7.28 -14.55
CA PRO A 80 -1.43 -7.68 -15.42
C PRO A 80 -0.26 -8.36 -14.66
N SER A 81 -0.30 -8.40 -13.33
CA SER A 81 0.83 -8.89 -12.51
C SER A 81 1.21 -10.34 -12.83
N GLY A 82 0.23 -11.22 -13.06
CA GLY A 82 0.49 -12.62 -13.41
C GLY A 82 1.17 -12.78 -14.76
N TYR A 83 0.81 -11.96 -15.75
CA TYR A 83 1.50 -11.94 -17.05
C TYR A 83 2.93 -11.44 -16.87
N LEU A 84 3.14 -10.34 -16.13
CA LEU A 84 4.46 -9.80 -15.82
C LEU A 84 5.39 -10.83 -15.16
N VAL A 85 4.88 -11.64 -14.23
CA VAL A 85 5.66 -12.72 -13.60
C VAL A 85 6.11 -13.76 -14.62
N ASN A 86 5.31 -14.08 -15.64
CA ASN A 86 5.70 -15.03 -16.69
C ASN A 86 6.88 -14.52 -17.54
N PHE A 87 7.03 -13.21 -17.73
CA PHE A 87 8.15 -12.62 -18.49
C PHE A 87 9.37 -12.33 -17.62
N LEU A 88 9.16 -11.82 -16.40
CA LEU A 88 10.23 -11.30 -15.55
C LEU A 88 10.73 -12.34 -14.53
N GLY A 89 9.92 -13.34 -14.20
CA GLY A 89 10.12 -14.24 -13.08
C GLY A 89 9.76 -13.60 -11.73
N TRP A 90 9.54 -14.45 -10.73
CA TRP A 90 9.17 -14.03 -9.37
C TRP A 90 10.18 -13.08 -8.70
N PRO A 91 11.51 -13.29 -8.77
CA PRO A 91 12.46 -12.40 -8.11
C PRO A 91 12.41 -10.98 -8.66
N ASN A 92 12.45 -10.82 -9.98
CA ASN A 92 12.43 -9.50 -10.61
C ASN A 92 11.08 -8.80 -10.39
N PHE A 93 9.97 -9.54 -10.38
CA PHE A 93 8.65 -8.98 -10.10
C PHE A 93 8.59 -8.33 -8.71
N PHE A 94 9.05 -9.04 -7.66
CA PHE A 94 9.06 -8.47 -6.31
C PHE A 94 10.04 -7.31 -6.16
N LEU A 95 11.18 -7.35 -6.85
CA LEU A 95 12.15 -6.24 -6.85
C LEU A 95 11.56 -5.00 -7.51
N VAL A 96 10.88 -5.17 -8.65
CA VAL A 96 10.14 -4.09 -9.32
C VAL A 96 9.03 -3.55 -8.41
N SER A 97 8.28 -4.42 -7.71
CA SER A 97 7.26 -3.99 -6.73
C SER A 97 7.86 -3.13 -5.61
N VAL A 98 9.00 -3.52 -5.05
CA VAL A 98 9.75 -2.72 -4.06
C VAL A 98 10.12 -1.35 -4.63
N LEU A 99 10.66 -1.32 -5.85
CA LEU A 99 11.04 -0.07 -6.54
C LEU A 99 9.83 0.84 -6.78
N PHE A 100 8.68 0.30 -7.16
CA PHE A 100 7.43 1.07 -7.30
C PHE A 100 6.87 1.55 -5.96
N GLY A 101 7.16 0.87 -4.85
CA GLY A 101 6.82 1.32 -3.50
C GLY A 101 7.56 2.60 -3.08
N ILE A 102 8.80 2.78 -3.52
CA ILE A 102 9.63 3.95 -3.18
C ILE A 102 9.01 5.29 -3.60
N PRO A 103 8.60 5.53 -4.86
CA PRO A 103 8.00 6.80 -5.26
C PRO A 103 6.69 7.07 -4.51
N GLY A 104 5.86 6.04 -4.28
CA GLY A 104 4.66 6.16 -3.45
C GLY A 104 4.99 6.64 -2.03
N MET A 105 6.05 6.10 -1.45
CA MET A 105 6.53 6.47 -0.12
C MET A 105 7.08 7.90 -0.06
N LEU A 106 7.85 8.30 -1.08
CA LEU A 106 8.36 9.66 -1.21
C LEU A 106 7.22 10.68 -1.30
N ILE A 107 6.18 10.38 -2.08
CA ILE A 107 4.98 11.23 -2.19
C ILE A 107 4.29 11.34 -0.82
N LEU A 108 4.11 10.22 -0.10
CA LEU A 108 3.49 10.24 1.23
C LEU A 108 4.28 11.08 2.24
N ILE A 109 5.60 10.97 2.24
CA ILE A 109 6.47 11.78 3.12
C ILE A 109 6.39 13.26 2.74
N TRP A 110 6.40 13.57 1.43
CA TRP A 110 6.25 14.93 0.94
C TRP A 110 4.90 15.53 1.34
N MET A 111 3.81 14.79 1.16
CA MET A 111 2.46 15.18 1.57
C MET A 111 2.39 15.41 3.08
N HIS A 112 2.99 14.52 3.88
CA HIS A 112 3.02 14.65 5.34
C HIS A 112 3.72 15.95 5.78
N ARG A 113 4.81 16.34 5.11
CA ARG A 113 5.55 17.59 5.41
C ARG A 113 4.81 18.85 4.95
N ARG A 114 4.18 18.82 3.77
CA ARG A 114 3.50 20.01 3.20
C ARG A 114 2.07 20.20 3.71
N PHE A 115 1.38 19.11 4.03
CA PHE A 115 -0.03 19.09 4.44
C PHE A 115 -0.20 18.29 5.74
N PRO A 116 0.27 18.81 6.89
CA PRO A 116 0.04 18.16 8.17
C PRO A 116 -1.47 18.10 8.46
N ILE A 117 -1.93 16.94 8.93
CA ILE A 117 -3.33 16.65 9.23
C ILE A 117 -3.96 17.72 10.15
N SER A 118 -3.18 18.28 11.07
CA SER A 118 -3.62 19.37 11.97
C SER A 118 -4.13 20.62 11.22
N ARG A 119 -3.61 20.91 10.02
CA ARG A 119 -4.11 22.01 9.17
C ARG A 119 -5.38 21.62 8.38
N GLN A 120 -5.59 20.33 8.14
CA GLN A 120 -6.75 19.83 7.40
C GLN A 120 -7.98 19.75 8.30
N ILE A 121 -7.81 19.33 9.56
CA ILE A 121 -8.89 19.29 10.56
C ILE A 121 -9.42 20.70 10.87
N LYS A 122 -8.55 21.72 10.90
CA LYS A 122 -8.93 23.12 11.20
C LYS A 122 -9.74 23.81 10.08
N LYS A 123 -9.80 23.21 8.87
CA LYS A 123 -10.54 23.73 7.71
C LYS A 123 -11.95 23.16 7.56
N ILE A 124 -12.35 22.23 8.43
CA ILE A 124 -13.69 21.65 8.43
C ILE A 124 -14.56 22.54 9.31
N PRO A 125 -15.56 23.28 8.76
CA PRO A 125 -16.54 24.00 9.58
C PRO A 125 -17.36 23.04 10.45
#